data_AF-A0A2U2ZPN1-F1
#
_entry.id   AF-A0A2U2ZPN1-F1
#
_cell.length_a   1.000
_cell.length_b   1.000
_cell.length_c   1.000
_cell.angle_alpha   90.00
_cell.angle_beta   90.00
_cell.angle_gamma   90.00
#
_symmetry.space_group_name_H-M   'P 1'
#
loop_
_entity.id
_entity.type
_entity.pdbx_description
1 polymer ?
#
loop_
_entity_poly.entity_id
_entity_poly.type
_entity_poly.pdbx_seq_one_letter_code
_entity_poly.pdbx_strand_id
1 'polypeptide(L)' 'PLKLSDSPTRITPSPLLGQHNEDVYVRELGLSQDELPLLKAQGVI' A
#
# COMPACT_ATOMS: atom_id res chain seq x y z
N PRO A 1 -13.56 6.72 -22.55
CA PRO A 1 -13.81 6.09 -21.23
C PRO A 1 -14.95 5.05 -21.34
N LEU A 2 -14.67 3.78 -21.04
CA LEU A 2 -15.66 2.71 -21.01
C LEU A 2 -16.43 2.78 -19.68
N LYS A 3 -17.76 2.93 -19.73
CA LYS A 3 -18.62 2.83 -18.54
C LYS A 3 -19.18 1.41 -18.48
N LEU A 4 -18.78 0.66 -17.45
CA LEU A 4 -19.39 -0.63 -17.11
C LEU A 4 -20.53 -0.36 -16.14
N SER A 5 -21.77 -0.54 -16.58
CA SER A 5 -22.98 -0.26 -15.78
C SER A 5 -23.07 -1.13 -14.52
N ASP A 6 -22.54 -2.35 -14.57
CA ASP A 6 -22.50 -3.29 -13.44
C ASP A 6 -21.17 -3.27 -12.65
N SER A 7 -20.23 -2.38 -13.01
CA SER A 7 -18.94 -2.28 -12.33
C SER A 7 -18.41 -0.84 -12.35
N PRO A 8 -19.06 0.07 -11.61
CA PRO A 8 -18.60 1.45 -11.52
C PRO A 8 -17.20 1.50 -10.87
N THR A 9 -16.28 2.20 -11.51
CA THR A 9 -14.92 2.42 -10.97
C THR A 9 -14.90 3.66 -10.08
N ARG A 10 -14.30 3.54 -8.89
CA ARG A 10 -14.03 4.69 -8.02
C ARG A 10 -12.68 5.31 -8.37
N ILE A 11 -12.66 6.61 -8.64
CA ILE A 11 -11.40 7.36 -8.80
C ILE A 11 -10.98 7.83 -7.41
N THR A 12 -9.76 7.48 -7.00
CA THR A 12 -9.13 7.93 -5.76
C THR A 12 -7.89 8.75 -6.09
N PRO A 13 -7.46 9.67 -5.20
CA PRO A 13 -6.19 10.35 -5.38
C PRO A 13 -5.02 9.36 -5.46
N SER A 14 -3.94 9.77 -6.11
CA SER A 14 -2.70 9.01 -6.11
C SER A 14 -2.16 8.91 -4.68
N PRO A 15 -1.60 7.74 -4.29
CA PRO A 15 -1.02 7.57 -2.96
C PRO A 15 0.24 8.43 -2.79
N LEU A 16 0.52 8.81 -1.54
CA LEU A 16 1.79 9.44 -1.18
C LEU A 16 2.92 8.41 -1.13
N LEU A 17 4.17 8.88 -1.20
CA LEU A 17 5.33 8.04 -0.99
C LEU A 17 5.25 7.37 0.39
N GLY A 18 5.23 6.03 0.41
CA GLY A 18 5.18 5.23 1.62
C GLY A 18 3.79 5.08 2.29
N GLN A 19 2.72 5.66 1.73
CA GLN A 19 1.39 5.67 2.35
C GLN A 19 0.85 4.27 2.69
N HIS A 20 1.21 3.27 1.90
CA HIS A 20 0.71 1.89 2.04
C HIS A 20 1.80 0.89 2.42
N ASN A 21 2.98 1.33 2.88
CA ASN A 21 4.06 0.41 3.24
C ASN A 21 3.60 -0.59 4.31
N GLU A 22 2.92 -0.13 5.35
CA GLU A 22 2.45 -1.02 6.43
C GLU A 22 1.42 -2.04 5.95
N ASP A 23 0.41 -1.61 5.19
CA ASP A 23 -0.59 -2.53 4.63
C ASP A 23 0.06 -3.60 3.76
N VAL A 24 0.97 -3.22 2.86
CA VAL A 24 1.63 -4.18 1.97
C VAL A 24 2.57 -5.10 2.75
N TYR A 25 3.49 -4.57 3.54
CA TYR A 25 4.49 -5.40 4.22
C TYR A 25 3.88 -6.27 5.31
N VAL A 26 2.95 -5.75 6.12
CA VAL A 26 2.41 -6.50 7.27
C VAL A 26 1.19 -7.33 6.86
N ARG A 27 0.25 -6.77 6.10
CA ARG A 27 -1.04 -7.45 5.84
C ARG A 27 -1.00 -8.33 4.61
N GLU A 28 -0.30 -7.91 3.56
CA GLU A 28 -0.23 -8.70 2.31
C GLU A 28 0.98 -9.66 2.31
N LEU A 29 2.14 -9.19 2.77
CA LEU A 29 3.38 -9.98 2.77
C LEU A 29 3.65 -10.71 4.09
N GLY A 30 2.92 -10.37 5.16
CA GLY A 30 2.98 -11.08 6.44
C GLY A 30 4.22 -10.80 7.29
N LEU A 31 4.91 -9.67 7.08
CA LEU A 31 6.01 -9.25 7.94
C LEU A 31 5.46 -8.91 9.35
N SER A 32 6.29 -9.13 10.36
CA SER A 32 6.00 -8.65 11.70
C SER A 32 6.00 -7.11 11.72
N GLN A 33 5.16 -6.53 12.57
CA GLN A 33 5.16 -5.07 12.78
C GLN A 33 6.53 -4.55 13.25
N ASP A 34 7.31 -5.39 13.94
CA ASP A 34 8.63 -5.03 14.45
C ASP A 34 9.71 -4.97 13.35
N GLU A 35 9.45 -5.52 12.16
CA GLU A 35 10.39 -5.51 11.04
C GLU A 35 10.33 -4.19 10.25
N LEU A 36 9.19 -3.49 10.27
CA LEU A 36 9.04 -2.20 9.56
C LEU A 36 10.02 -1.11 10.02
N PRO A 37 10.24 -0.88 11.32
CA PRO A 37 11.26 0.06 11.80
C PRO A 37 12.67 -0.31 11.34
N LEU A 38 13.00 -1.60 11.25
CA LEU A 38 14.30 -2.07 10.80
C LEU A 38 14.53 -1.73 9.32
N LEU A 39 13.53 -2.00 8.46
CA LEU A 39 13.59 -1.68 7.04
C LEU A 39 13.75 -0.18 6.79
N LYS A 40 13.04 0.66 7.56
CA LYS A 40 13.21 2.12 7.54
C LYS A 40 14.61 2.54 7.98
N ALA A 41 15.11 1.97 9.08
CA ALA A 41 16.45 2.29 9.59
C ALA A 41 17.57 1.90 8.61
N GLN A 42 17.35 0.86 7.80
CA GLN A 42 18.26 0.41 6.76
C GLN A 42 18.13 1.20 5.44
N GLY A 43 17.14 2.09 5.32
CA GLY A 43 16.88 2.86 4.10
C GLY A 43 16.31 2.03 2.96
N VAL A 44 15.72 0.86 3.26
CA VAL A 44 15.04 0.00 2.27
C VAL A 44 13.70 0.61 1.88
N ILE A 45 13.02 1.30 2.81
CA ILE A 45 11.72 1.94 2.64
C ILE A 45 11.65 3.32 3.29
#